data_AF-A0A2V9Y7W4-F1
#
_entry.id   AF-A0A2V9Y7W4-F1
#
_cell.length_a   1.000
_cell.length_b   1.000
_cell.length_c   1.000
_cell.angle_alpha   90.00
_cell.angle_beta   90.00
_cell.angle_gamma   90.00
#
_symmetry.space_group_name_H-M   'P 1'
#
loop_
_entity.id
_entity.type
_entity.pdbx_description
1 polymer ?
#
loop_
_entity_poly.entity_id
_entity_poly.type
_entity_poly.pdbx_seq_one_letter_code
_entity_poly.pdbx_strand_id
1 'polypeptide(L)' 'MFGSHKVKIEGEFLEQVKQCAEASGYSSVDEFVLHTIEKEVKRLLPPERGNSTSQETVKKRLQGLGYIE' A
#
# COMPACT_ATOMS: atom_id res chain seq x y z
N MET A 1 -2.61 -23.46 5.02
CA MET A 1 -2.74 -22.66 6.25
C MET A 1 -3.42 -21.34 5.88
N PHE A 2 -4.75 -21.29 5.91
CA PHE A 2 -5.49 -20.05 5.68
C PHE A 2 -6.17 -19.64 6.99
N GLY A 3 -5.41 -18.96 7.85
CA GLY A 3 -5.93 -18.39 9.09
C GLY A 3 -5.95 -16.88 8.96
N SER A 4 -7.13 -16.28 8.85
CA SER A 4 -7.29 -14.85 9.07
C SER A 4 -7.01 -14.56 10.54
N HIS A 5 -5.99 -13.74 10.83
CA HIS A 5 -5.69 -13.32 12.19
C HIS A 5 -6.51 -12.06 12.50
N LYS A 6 -7.23 -12.06 13.63
CA LYS A 6 -8.00 -10.90 14.08
C LYS A 6 -7.09 -9.98 14.91
N VAL A 7 -7.10 -8.70 14.56
CA VAL A 7 -6.45 -7.65 15.36
C VAL A 7 -7.54 -6.90 16.11
N LYS A 8 -7.38 -6.72 17.43
CA LYS A 8 -8.33 -5.96 18.24
C LYS A 8 -8.06 -4.46 18.07
N ILE A 9 -9.13 -3.70 17.82
CA ILE A 9 -9.13 -2.24 17.77
C ILE A 9 -10.09 -1.76 18.86
N GLU A 10 -9.62 -0.86 19.73
CA GLU A 10 -10.46 -0.30 20.80
C GLU A 10 -11.56 0.61 20.21
N GLY A 11 -12.71 0.67 20.87
CA GLY A 11 -13.92 1.28 20.31
C GLY A 11 -13.77 2.77 19.96
N GLU A 12 -13.17 3.57 20.84
CA GLU A 12 -12.94 5.00 20.58
C GLU A 12 -12.05 5.22 19.34
N PHE A 13 -10.99 4.43 19.22
CA PHE A 13 -10.09 4.50 18.06
C PHE A 13 -10.79 4.00 16.79
N LEU A 14 -11.66 2.98 16.88
CA LEU A 14 -12.44 2.51 15.75
C LEU A 14 -13.37 3.60 15.19
N GLU A 15 -13.95 4.45 16.03
CA GLU A 15 -14.77 5.59 15.58
C GLU A 15 -13.94 6.61 14.80
N GLN A 16 -12.70 6.89 15.24
CA GLN A 16 -11.78 7.75 14.48
C GLN A 16 -11.40 7.13 13.14
N VAL A 17 -11.16 5.82 13.11
CA VAL A 17 -10.86 5.08 11.89
C VAL A 17 -12.04 5.14 10.90
N LYS A 18 -13.28 5.01 11.38
CA LYS A 18 -14.49 5.18 10.55
C LYS A 18 -14.56 6.56 9.91
N GLN A 19 -14.35 7.62 10.69
CA GLN A 19 -14.33 8.99 10.17
C GLN A 19 -13.26 9.18 9.11
N CYS A 20 -12.05 8.64 9.34
CA CYS A 20 -10.96 8.67 8.35
C CYS A 20 -11.31 7.91 7.07
N ALA A 21 -11.93 6.73 7.19
CA ALA A 21 -12.33 5.90 6.05
C ALA A 21 -13.37 6.62 5.18
N GLU A 22 -14.41 7.20 5.79
CA GLU A 22 -15.46 7.95 5.11
C GLU A 22 -14.91 9.22 4.44
N ALA A 23 -14.10 10.01 5.18
CA ALA A 23 -13.49 11.23 4.65
C ALA A 23 -12.52 10.95 3.48
N SER A 24 -11.92 9.76 3.44
CA SER A 24 -11.01 9.34 2.38
C SER A 24 -11.73 8.61 1.23
N GLY A 25 -13.06 8.47 1.29
CA GLY A 25 -13.87 7.87 0.23
C GLY A 25 -13.79 6.35 0.12
N TYR A 26 -13.42 5.66 1.20
CA TYR A 26 -13.41 4.19 1.22
C TYR A 26 -14.82 3.61 1.37
N SER A 27 -15.04 2.44 0.79
CA SER A 27 -16.34 1.77 0.84
C SER A 27 -16.60 1.08 2.19
N SER A 28 -15.54 0.83 2.97
CA SER A 28 -15.62 0.21 4.29
C SER A 28 -14.38 0.51 5.15
N VAL A 29 -14.52 0.34 6.46
CA VAL A 29 -13.40 0.42 7.41
C VAL A 29 -12.36 -0.68 7.13
N ASP A 30 -12.81 -1.90 6.84
CA ASP A 30 -11.92 -3.03 6.53
C ASP A 30 -11.01 -2.73 5.34
N GLU A 31 -11.56 -2.15 4.27
CA GLU A 31 -10.78 -1.74 3.08
C GLU A 31 -9.74 -0.68 3.44
N PHE A 32 -10.14 0.35 4.20
CA PHE A 32 -9.24 1.39 4.66
C PHE A 32 -8.08 0.84 5.50
N VAL A 33 -8.39 -0.04 6.47
CA VAL A 33 -7.40 -0.65 7.36
C VAL A 33 -6.46 -1.54 6.57
N LEU A 34 -6.98 -2.37 5.66
CA LEU A 34 -6.17 -3.25 4.81
C LEU A 34 -5.19 -2.43 3.96
N HIS A 35 -5.68 -1.45 3.19
CA HIS A 35 -4.82 -0.61 2.34
C HIS A 35 -3.77 0.16 3.16
N THR A 36 -4.14 0.67 4.33
CA THR A 36 -3.22 1.40 5.21
C THR A 36 -2.11 0.48 5.70
N ILE A 37 -2.46 -0.72 6.19
CA ILE A 37 -1.49 -1.72 6.64
C ILE A 37 -0.61 -2.18 5.48
N GLU A 38 -1.18 -2.48 4.32
CA GLU A 38 -0.41 -2.88 3.13
C GLU A 38 0.59 -1.81 2.69
N LYS A 39 0.18 -0.54 2.72
CA LYS A 39 1.06 0.59 2.40
C LYS A 39 2.22 0.68 3.38
N GLU A 40 1.95 0.57 4.68
CA GLU A 40 3.01 0.62 5.70
C GLU A 40 3.92 -0.62 5.66
N VAL A 41 3.38 -1.81 5.39
CA VAL A 41 4.19 -3.02 5.16
C VAL A 41 5.11 -2.83 3.96
N LYS A 42 4.62 -2.32 2.82
CA LYS A 42 5.47 -2.03 1.65
C LYS A 42 6.55 -0.99 1.93
N ARG A 43 6.28 -0.04 2.84
CA ARG A 43 7.24 0.99 3.26
C ARG A 43 8.34 0.43 4.15
N LEU A 44 7.99 -0.40 5.13
CA LEU A 44 8.89 -0.90 6.17
C LEU A 44 9.59 -2.21 5.79
N LEU A 45 8.89 -3.05 5.03
CA LEU A 45 9.37 -4.29 4.45
C LEU A 45 9.32 -4.13 2.93
N PRO A 46 10.19 -3.30 2.33
CA PRO A 46 10.30 -3.23 0.89
C PRO A 46 10.54 -4.65 0.36
N PRO A 47 9.91 -5.04 -0.75
CA PRO A 47 10.01 -6.40 -1.27
C PRO A 47 11.49 -6.74 -1.44
N GLU A 48 11.93 -7.81 -0.77
CA GLU A 48 13.23 -8.45 -0.98
C GLU A 48 13.28 -8.90 -2.45
N ARG A 49 13.77 -8.01 -3.32
CA ARG A 49 14.02 -8.17 -4.76
C ARG A 49 12.89 -8.78 -5.59
N GLY A 50 12.25 -7.93 -6.40
CA GLY A 50 11.56 -8.39 -7.59
C GLY A 50 10.86 -7.27 -8.35
N ASN A 51 11.60 -6.57 -9.22
CA ASN A 51 11.04 -5.68 -10.24
C ASN A 51 10.30 -4.41 -9.77
N SER A 52 10.80 -3.71 -8.74
CA SER A 52 10.78 -2.25 -8.86
C SER A 52 11.79 -1.92 -9.96
N THR A 53 11.33 -1.87 -11.21
CA THR A 53 12.11 -1.33 -12.32
C THR A 53 12.46 0.09 -11.91
N SER A 54 13.61 0.24 -11.25
CA SER A 54 14.03 1.51 -10.67
C SER A 54 13.95 2.56 -11.78
N GLN A 55 13.64 3.82 -11.45
CA GLN A 55 13.48 4.86 -12.47
C GLN A 55 14.67 4.89 -13.44
N GLU A 56 15.86 4.54 -12.96
CA GLU A 56 17.07 4.37 -13.77
C GLU A 56 16.97 3.24 -14.82
N THR A 57 16.40 2.08 -14.47
CA THR A 57 16.17 0.97 -15.39
C THR A 57 15.10 1.31 -16.43
N VAL A 58 14.05 2.06 -16.04
CA VAL A 58 13.06 2.58 -16.99
C VAL A 58 13.71 3.59 -17.93
N LYS A 59 14.53 4.50 -17.39
CA LYS A 59 15.26 5.51 -18.17
C LYS A 59 16.20 4.86 -19.20
N LYS A 60 16.99 3.86 -18.80
CA LYS A 60 17.88 3.11 -19.72
C LYS A 60 17.10 2.40 -20.84
N ARG A 61 15.93 1.82 -20.53
CA ARG A 61 15.06 1.21 -21.55
C ARG A 61 14.48 2.24 -22.51
N LEU A 62 14.00 3.37 -22.01
CA LEU A 62 13.47 4.46 -22.85
C LEU A 62 14.54 5.08 -23.74
N GLN A 63 15.77 5.23 -23.24
CA GLN A 63 16.91 5.73 -24.01
C GLN A 63 17.29 4.75 -25.14
N GLY A 64 17.34 3.44 -24.86
CA GLY A 64 17.60 2.42 -25.88
C GLY A 64 16.51 2.29 -26.95
N LEU A 65 15.31 2.80 -26.67
CA LEU A 65 14.19 2.86 -27.61
C LEU A 65 14.06 4.22 -28.30
N GLY A 66 14.93 5.20 -27.99
CA GLY A 66 14.95 6.52 -28.63
C GLY A 66 13.85 7.49 -28.19
N TYR A 67 13.19 7.24 -27.05
CA TYR A 67 12.15 8.13 -26.52
C TYR A 67 12.71 9.31 -25.72
N ILE A 68 13.95 9.19 -25.26
CA ILE A 68 14.66 10.20 -24.47
C ILE A 68 16.14 10.17 -24.87
N GLU A 69 16.79 11.34 -24.86
CA GLU A 69 18.23 11.51 -25.15
C GLU A 69 19.06 11.54 -23.86
#